data_AF-A0A9E3BUB5-F1
#
_entry.id   AF-A0A9E3BUB5-F1
#
_cell.length_a   1.000
_cell.length_b   1.000
_cell.length_c   1.000
_cell.angle_alpha   90.00
_cell.angle_beta   90.00
_cell.angle_gamma   90.00
#
_symmetry.space_group_name_H-M   'P 1'
#
loop_
_entity.id
_entity.type
_entity.pdbx_description
1 polymer ?
#
loop_
_entity_poly.entity_id
_entity_poly.type
_entity_poly.pdbx_seq_one_letter_code
_entity_poly.pdbx_strand_id
1 'polypeptide(L)'
;GFAATRDLGAFLGHGRPNPVWREGQKTIIEGSSQSGRMIRSLVALGFNEDEDGARVFDGALPHIGGGRMPLNVRFGQPYRAWGDQPDHLYPAYEFPFAYASQTDPLTGRSAGLLDRCAASATCPRVFHVATALEMWEGRQSLGLTDPLGQGDAPEPVGVRTYVMASTQHGPAPAPLAPPGVGNACQQQSNPNPYLWTMRALLADLTAWVRDGVEPPPSAVPRVADATLVAPDQVRFPPIPANAYGGVPRPATVATRSFDTLHVLDFGPLFRPGAESGVISIEPPRVGTASYGVLAPQVDADGNDLGGIRSVFVQAPIGTYTGWNVGRAGRFEGGLCNLQGSFIPFAPDRAAREAVGDPRPSIAERYPDKAAYVAAFRAGADRLVAQRFLLPDDARALVASAERDGIAAVPWAAQAGPGSAR
;
A
#
# COMPACT_ATOMS: atom_id res chain seq x y z
N GLY A 1 -16.51 15.59 -6.13
CA GLY A 1 -15.28 16.34 -6.47
C GLY A 1 -14.78 17.07 -5.24
N PHE A 2 -13.58 17.66 -5.27
CA PHE A 2 -12.92 18.17 -4.06
C PHE A 2 -13.76 19.17 -3.25
N ALA A 3 -14.37 20.17 -3.91
CA ALA A 3 -15.28 21.14 -3.26
C ALA A 3 -16.49 20.45 -2.58
N ALA A 4 -17.17 19.54 -3.28
CA ALA A 4 -18.30 18.82 -2.70
C ALA A 4 -17.90 17.97 -1.47
N THR A 5 -16.70 17.37 -1.48
CA THR A 5 -16.18 16.63 -0.32
C THR A 5 -15.89 17.56 0.85
N ARG A 6 -15.26 18.72 0.59
CA ARG A 6 -15.02 19.78 1.58
C ARG A 6 -16.34 20.25 2.19
N ASP A 7 -17.32 20.61 1.37
CA ASP A 7 -18.61 21.16 1.82
C ASP A 7 -19.41 20.13 2.64
N LEU A 8 -19.37 18.87 2.23
CA LEU A 8 -19.95 17.79 3.02
C LEU A 8 -19.24 17.65 4.37
N GLY A 9 -17.90 17.66 4.40
CA GLY A 9 -17.13 17.60 5.63
C GLY A 9 -17.43 18.77 6.57
N ALA A 10 -17.51 19.99 6.04
CA ALA A 10 -17.84 21.20 6.80
C ALA A 10 -19.28 21.14 7.32
N PHE A 11 -20.24 20.74 6.49
CA PHE A 11 -21.63 20.56 6.92
C PHE A 11 -21.75 19.56 8.06
N LEU A 12 -21.09 18.41 7.95
CA LEU A 12 -21.10 17.38 8.98
C LEU A 12 -20.39 17.84 10.24
N GLY A 13 -19.27 18.58 10.10
CA GLY A 13 -18.31 18.99 11.13
C GLY A 13 -18.67 20.24 11.94
N HIS A 14 -19.22 21.28 11.31
CA HIS A 14 -19.22 22.65 11.83
C HIS A 14 -20.62 23.17 12.14
N GLY A 15 -21.15 22.88 13.33
CA GLY A 15 -22.20 23.64 14.04
C GLY A 15 -23.58 23.77 13.37
N ARG A 16 -23.72 23.42 12.10
CA ARG A 16 -24.98 23.49 11.36
C ARG A 16 -25.85 22.31 11.81
N PRO A 17 -27.13 22.53 12.15
CA PRO A 17 -28.02 21.46 12.53
C PRO A 17 -28.03 20.35 11.48
N ASN A 18 -27.51 19.18 11.86
CA ASN A 18 -27.51 17.97 11.05
C ASN A 18 -27.63 16.74 11.95
N PRO A 19 -28.03 15.56 11.41
CA PRO A 19 -28.33 14.38 12.24
C PRO A 19 -27.15 13.87 13.07
N VAL A 20 -25.92 14.13 12.63
CA VAL A 20 -24.70 13.57 13.23
C VAL A 20 -23.87 14.58 14.03
N TRP A 21 -24.14 15.88 13.91
CA TRP A 21 -23.37 16.91 14.60
C TRP A 21 -23.49 16.79 16.11
N ARG A 22 -22.34 16.84 16.79
CA ARG A 22 -22.22 16.96 18.25
C ARG A 22 -21.17 18.02 18.59
N GLU A 23 -21.37 18.71 19.71
CA GLU A 23 -20.36 19.63 20.24
C GLU A 23 -19.04 18.88 20.51
N GLY A 24 -17.91 19.48 20.11
CA GLY A 24 -16.57 18.89 20.29
C GLY A 24 -16.25 17.70 19.38
N GLN A 25 -17.12 17.36 18.43
CA GLN A 25 -16.85 16.26 17.49
C GLN A 25 -15.60 16.53 16.63
N LYS A 26 -15.02 15.44 16.15
CA LYS A 26 -13.89 15.45 15.23
C LYS A 26 -14.28 14.81 13.91
N THR A 27 -13.68 15.28 12.82
CA THR A 27 -13.95 14.79 11.47
C THR A 27 -12.71 14.09 10.92
N ILE A 28 -12.88 12.85 10.47
CA ILE A 28 -11.84 12.06 9.80
C ILE A 28 -12.34 11.68 8.42
N ILE A 29 -11.51 11.86 7.40
CA ILE A 29 -11.76 11.36 6.05
C ILE A 29 -10.90 10.13 5.77
N GLU A 30 -11.52 9.04 5.35
CA GLU A 30 -10.85 7.79 4.95
C GLU A 30 -11.24 7.43 3.52
N GLY A 31 -10.30 6.87 2.77
CA GLY A 31 -10.55 6.42 1.40
C GLY A 31 -9.51 5.43 0.93
N SER A 32 -9.93 4.46 0.12
CA SER A 32 -9.08 3.41 -0.43
C SER A 32 -8.94 3.58 -1.95
N SER A 33 -7.74 3.33 -2.46
CA SER A 33 -7.42 3.34 -3.90
C SER A 33 -7.72 4.73 -4.49
N GLN A 34 -8.64 4.85 -5.43
CA GLN A 34 -9.02 6.14 -6.00
C GLN A 34 -9.47 7.15 -4.92
N SER A 35 -10.28 6.76 -3.92
CA SER A 35 -10.66 7.72 -2.88
C SER A 35 -9.50 8.10 -1.96
N GLY A 36 -8.48 7.25 -1.81
CA GLY A 36 -7.22 7.60 -1.15
C GLY A 36 -6.43 8.67 -1.91
N ARG A 37 -6.32 8.54 -3.24
CA ARG A 37 -5.72 9.58 -4.10
C ARG A 37 -6.52 10.88 -4.07
N MET A 38 -7.85 10.78 -4.01
CA MET A 38 -8.74 11.93 -3.90
C MET A 38 -8.44 12.71 -2.63
N ILE A 39 -8.26 12.03 -1.48
CA ILE A 39 -7.87 12.66 -0.21
C ILE A 39 -6.51 13.35 -0.34
N ARG A 40 -5.52 12.71 -0.97
CA ARG A 40 -4.21 13.34 -1.20
C ARG A 40 -4.30 14.59 -2.05
N SER A 41 -5.06 14.56 -3.15
CA SER A 41 -5.31 15.75 -3.96
C SER A 41 -6.08 16.82 -3.21
N LEU A 42 -7.09 16.45 -2.41
CA LEU A 42 -7.89 17.37 -1.60
C LEU A 42 -6.97 18.16 -0.67
N VAL A 43 -6.09 17.49 0.06
CA VAL A 43 -5.10 18.13 0.94
C VAL A 43 -4.11 18.96 0.13
N ALA A 44 -3.51 18.40 -0.91
CA ALA A 44 -2.50 19.09 -1.74
C ALA A 44 -3.02 20.36 -2.39
N LEU A 45 -4.29 20.40 -2.75
CA LEU A 45 -4.94 21.54 -3.40
C LEU A 45 -5.55 22.53 -2.39
N GLY A 46 -5.44 22.29 -1.09
CA GLY A 46 -5.94 23.20 -0.05
C GLY A 46 -7.43 23.09 0.25
N PHE A 47 -8.10 22.03 -0.21
CA PHE A 47 -9.54 21.83 0.03
C PHE A 47 -9.86 21.34 1.46
N ASN A 48 -8.89 21.32 2.38
CA ASN A 48 -9.17 21.12 3.81
C ASN A 48 -9.51 22.42 4.56
N GLU A 49 -9.59 23.54 3.84
CA GLU A 49 -10.10 24.82 4.29
C GLU A 49 -11.48 25.05 3.68
N ASP A 50 -12.48 25.34 4.52
CA ASP A 50 -13.83 25.68 4.06
C ASP A 50 -13.94 27.13 3.56
N GLU A 51 -15.15 27.56 3.20
CA GLU A 51 -15.40 28.91 2.70
C GLU A 51 -15.31 30.00 3.77
N ASP A 52 -15.30 29.62 5.05
CA ASP A 52 -15.14 30.50 6.21
C ASP A 52 -13.69 30.49 6.74
N GLY A 53 -12.77 29.76 6.08
CA GLY A 53 -11.36 29.64 6.45
C GLY A 53 -11.07 28.61 7.56
N ALA A 54 -12.05 27.80 7.95
CA ALA A 54 -11.90 26.80 9.00
C ALA A 54 -11.43 25.43 8.44
N ARG A 55 -10.77 24.67 9.31
CA ARG A 55 -10.34 23.30 9.01
C ARG A 55 -11.54 22.37 8.88
N VAL A 56 -11.64 21.64 7.78
CA VAL A 56 -12.74 20.71 7.50
C VAL A 56 -12.54 19.34 8.14
N PHE A 57 -11.40 18.70 7.90
CA PHE A 57 -11.05 17.39 8.45
C PHE A 57 -9.91 17.55 9.48
N ASP A 58 -10.11 17.05 10.70
CA ASP A 58 -9.07 16.95 11.72
C ASP A 58 -8.08 15.82 11.41
N GLY A 59 -8.53 14.76 10.76
CA GLY A 59 -7.72 13.60 10.36
C GLY A 59 -7.97 13.13 8.93
N ALA A 60 -6.95 12.54 8.30
CA ALA A 60 -7.04 11.97 6.97
C ALA A 60 -6.31 10.63 6.90
N LEU A 61 -6.97 9.61 6.34
CA LEU A 61 -6.44 8.27 6.13
C LEU A 61 -6.54 7.88 4.64
N PRO A 62 -5.65 8.40 3.78
CA PRO A 62 -5.49 7.88 2.43
C PRO A 62 -4.87 6.48 2.49
N HIS A 63 -5.65 5.48 2.07
CA HIS A 63 -5.25 4.08 1.95
C HIS A 63 -5.02 3.71 0.47
N ILE A 64 -3.90 3.04 0.18
CA ILE A 64 -3.49 2.53 -1.15
C ILE A 64 -3.64 3.55 -2.28
N GLY A 65 -3.46 4.83 -1.95
CA GLY A 65 -3.57 5.97 -2.86
C GLY A 65 -2.21 6.47 -3.28
N GLY A 66 -1.48 5.68 -4.08
CA GLY A 66 -0.08 5.87 -4.51
C GLY A 66 0.31 7.25 -5.06
N GLY A 67 -0.64 7.91 -5.71
CA GLY A 67 -0.47 9.22 -6.34
C GLY A 67 -1.63 10.17 -6.04
N ARG A 68 -1.77 11.20 -6.87
CA ARG A 68 -2.85 12.16 -6.79
C ARG A 68 -3.91 11.88 -7.86
N MET A 69 -5.07 12.51 -7.77
CA MET A 69 -6.18 12.37 -8.70
C MET A 69 -6.36 13.61 -9.60
N PRO A 70 -6.21 13.49 -10.94
CA PRO A 70 -6.37 14.59 -11.89
C PRO A 70 -7.83 14.92 -12.23
N LEU A 71 -8.65 15.17 -11.21
CA LEU A 71 -10.07 15.48 -11.40
C LEU A 71 -10.30 16.85 -12.06
N ASN A 72 -9.34 17.77 -11.93
CA ASN A 72 -9.44 19.15 -12.41
C ASN A 72 -8.86 19.35 -13.82
N VAL A 73 -8.48 18.27 -14.50
CA VAL A 73 -8.12 18.31 -15.92
C VAL A 73 -9.39 18.31 -16.76
N ARG A 74 -9.42 19.11 -17.83
CA ARG A 74 -10.53 19.14 -18.79
C ARG A 74 -10.70 17.74 -19.39
N PHE A 75 -11.92 17.19 -19.27
CA PHE A 75 -12.24 15.81 -19.62
C PHE A 75 -11.47 14.75 -18.78
N GLY A 76 -11.10 15.10 -17.55
CA GLY A 76 -10.47 14.20 -16.59
C GLY A 76 -11.31 12.94 -16.37
N GLN A 77 -10.62 11.80 -16.26
CA GLN A 77 -11.21 10.48 -16.12
C GLN A 77 -10.78 9.94 -14.75
N PRO A 78 -11.56 10.19 -13.69
CA PRO A 78 -11.14 9.94 -12.31
C PRO A 78 -11.01 8.46 -11.95
N TYR A 79 -11.37 7.54 -12.86
CA TYR A 79 -11.11 6.12 -12.69
C TYR A 79 -9.73 5.69 -13.22
N ARG A 80 -9.12 6.49 -14.11
CA ARG A 80 -7.79 6.18 -14.65
C ARG A 80 -6.75 6.32 -13.55
N ALA A 81 -5.85 5.36 -13.55
CA ALA A 81 -4.80 5.28 -12.56
C ALA A 81 -3.45 5.16 -13.23
N TRP A 82 -2.49 4.74 -12.44
CA TRP A 82 -1.18 4.35 -12.91
C TRP A 82 -1.19 2.87 -13.27
N GLY A 83 -0.12 2.47 -13.92
CA GLY A 83 0.18 1.09 -14.21
C GLY A 83 1.42 1.05 -15.09
N ASP A 84 2.20 -0.02 -14.95
CA ASP A 84 3.34 -0.29 -15.84
C ASP A 84 2.89 -0.34 -17.32
N GLN A 85 1.67 -0.82 -17.57
CA GLN A 85 1.09 -0.89 -18.92
C GLN A 85 -0.20 -0.05 -19.08
N PRO A 86 -1.25 -0.19 -18.24
CA PRO A 86 -2.44 0.63 -18.39
C PRO A 86 -2.19 2.03 -17.88
N ASP A 87 -2.59 3.04 -18.66
CA ASP A 87 -2.60 4.44 -18.23
C ASP A 87 -1.25 5.00 -17.76
N HIS A 88 -0.14 4.37 -18.14
CA HIS A 88 1.23 4.72 -17.72
C HIS A 88 1.59 6.21 -17.92
N LEU A 89 1.08 6.81 -18.99
CA LEU A 89 1.30 8.21 -19.38
C LEU A 89 0.17 9.16 -18.94
N TYR A 90 -0.79 8.71 -18.12
CA TYR A 90 -1.86 9.56 -17.62
C TYR A 90 -1.34 10.48 -16.49
N PRO A 91 -1.79 11.76 -16.37
CA PRO A 91 -1.28 12.71 -15.37
C PRO A 91 -1.78 12.40 -13.95
N ALA A 92 -1.34 11.28 -13.41
CA ALA A 92 -1.76 10.71 -12.12
C ALA A 92 -0.68 10.82 -11.03
N TYR A 93 0.54 11.16 -11.43
CA TYR A 93 1.76 11.21 -10.63
C TYR A 93 2.56 12.46 -10.98
N GLU A 94 1.93 13.63 -10.85
CA GLU A 94 2.66 14.88 -10.93
C GLU A 94 3.26 15.24 -9.57
N PHE A 95 4.52 15.70 -9.58
CA PHE A 95 5.14 16.29 -8.40
C PHE A 95 4.25 17.42 -7.81
N PRO A 96 4.07 17.56 -6.48
CA PRO A 96 4.81 16.90 -5.40
C PRO A 96 4.34 15.49 -5.04
N PHE A 97 5.29 14.63 -4.65
CA PHE A 97 5.03 13.24 -4.26
C PHE A 97 4.89 13.07 -2.74
N ALA A 98 5.78 13.71 -1.95
CA ALA A 98 5.81 13.59 -0.50
C ALA A 98 4.98 14.67 0.21
N TYR A 99 4.66 14.41 1.48
CA TYR A 99 3.94 15.39 2.32
C TYR A 99 4.80 16.61 2.65
N ALA A 100 6.09 16.41 2.90
CA ALA A 100 7.06 17.48 3.12
C ALA A 100 7.36 18.22 1.80
N SER A 101 7.68 19.51 1.90
CA SER A 101 8.17 20.27 0.76
C SER A 101 9.54 19.74 0.33
N GLN A 102 9.68 19.48 -0.97
CA GLN A 102 10.94 19.10 -1.60
C GLN A 102 11.16 19.96 -2.84
N THR A 103 12.39 19.97 -3.36
CA THR A 103 12.68 20.52 -4.68
C THR A 103 12.85 19.38 -5.65
N ASP A 104 12.06 19.38 -6.72
CA ASP A 104 12.22 18.47 -7.84
C ASP A 104 13.40 18.92 -8.72
N PRO A 105 14.51 18.17 -8.76
CA PRO A 105 15.68 18.54 -9.56
C PRO A 105 15.44 18.40 -11.06
N LEU A 106 14.40 17.68 -11.49
CA LEU A 106 14.11 17.45 -12.91
C LEU A 106 13.31 18.60 -13.53
N THR A 107 12.45 19.27 -12.75
CA THR A 107 11.63 20.39 -13.23
C THR A 107 11.94 21.73 -12.56
N GLY A 108 12.73 21.73 -11.48
CA GLY A 108 13.04 22.91 -10.67
C GLY A 108 11.90 23.36 -9.74
N ARG A 109 10.76 22.65 -9.72
CA ARG A 109 9.60 22.99 -8.89
C ARG A 109 9.86 22.64 -7.43
N SER A 110 9.45 23.52 -6.51
CA SER A 110 9.46 23.22 -5.07
C SER A 110 8.04 23.18 -4.53
N ALA A 111 7.65 22.06 -3.92
CA ALA A 111 6.32 21.87 -3.34
C ALA A 111 6.30 20.64 -2.42
N GLY A 112 5.34 20.60 -1.51
CA GLY A 112 4.91 19.45 -0.71
C GLY A 112 3.39 19.34 -0.68
N LEU A 113 2.86 18.15 -0.36
CA LEU A 113 1.39 17.97 -0.28
C LEU A 113 0.77 18.78 0.88
N LEU A 114 1.53 19.18 1.90
CA LEU A 114 1.01 19.96 3.02
C LEU A 114 1.17 21.47 2.90
N ASP A 115 1.87 21.98 1.87
CA ASP A 115 2.23 23.41 1.79
C ASP A 115 1.00 24.33 1.89
N ARG A 116 -0.08 24.00 1.16
CA ARG A 116 -1.30 24.82 1.14
C ARG A 116 -2.05 24.79 2.47
N CYS A 117 -2.21 23.61 3.07
CA CYS A 117 -2.89 23.51 4.36
C CYS A 117 -2.07 24.11 5.50
N ALA A 118 -0.74 24.14 5.37
CA ALA A 118 0.13 24.78 6.36
C ALA A 118 -0.05 26.30 6.31
N ALA A 119 -0.12 26.86 5.10
CA ALA A 119 -0.37 28.29 4.89
C ALA A 119 -1.72 28.76 5.47
N SER A 120 -2.77 27.92 5.42
CA SER A 120 -4.07 28.23 6.02
C SER A 120 -4.32 27.63 7.41
N ALA A 121 -3.30 27.04 8.05
CA ALA A 121 -3.42 26.36 9.35
C ALA A 121 -4.51 25.25 9.40
N THR A 122 -4.82 24.68 8.23
CA THR A 122 -5.87 23.66 8.05
C THR A 122 -5.32 22.25 7.84
N CYS A 123 -4.03 21.97 8.11
CA CYS A 123 -3.53 20.60 7.91
C CYS A 123 -4.22 19.57 8.83
N PRO A 124 -4.69 18.43 8.27
CA PRO A 124 -5.16 17.32 9.08
C PRO A 124 -3.98 16.54 9.66
N ARG A 125 -4.22 15.72 10.68
CA ARG A 125 -3.32 14.62 11.03
C ARG A 125 -3.47 13.52 10.00
N VAL A 126 -2.36 13.05 9.44
CA VAL A 126 -2.38 12.14 8.29
C VAL A 126 -1.82 10.79 8.67
N PHE A 127 -2.59 9.74 8.41
CA PHE A 127 -2.09 8.37 8.29
C PHE A 127 -2.09 7.97 6.82
N HIS A 128 -0.94 7.99 6.17
CA HIS A 128 -0.81 7.43 4.85
C HIS A 128 -0.57 5.92 4.98
N VAL A 129 -1.48 5.10 4.44
CA VAL A 129 -1.35 3.64 4.54
C VAL A 129 -1.29 3.03 3.14
N ALA A 130 -0.32 2.18 2.87
CA ALA A 130 -0.16 1.54 1.56
C ALA A 130 0.18 0.06 1.71
N THR A 131 -0.04 -0.73 0.65
CA THR A 131 0.44 -2.10 0.58
C THR A 131 1.79 -2.15 -0.12
N ALA A 132 2.48 -3.29 -0.02
CA ALA A 132 3.65 -3.54 -0.84
C ALA A 132 3.39 -3.44 -2.34
N LEU A 133 2.18 -3.75 -2.82
CA LEU A 133 1.85 -3.62 -4.24
C LEU A 133 1.96 -2.18 -4.73
N GLU A 134 1.56 -1.20 -3.93
CA GLU A 134 1.67 0.20 -4.33
C GLU A 134 3.13 0.65 -4.46
N MET A 135 4.07 -0.04 -3.81
CA MET A 135 5.51 0.19 -4.05
C MET A 135 5.92 -0.26 -5.47
N TRP A 136 5.44 -1.44 -5.89
CA TRP A 136 5.83 -2.09 -7.14
C TRP A 136 5.09 -1.55 -8.36
N GLU A 137 3.78 -1.44 -8.26
CA GLU A 137 2.92 -0.99 -9.37
C GLU A 137 2.56 0.49 -9.23
N GLY A 138 2.52 1.05 -8.02
CA GLY A 138 1.95 2.36 -7.75
C GLY A 138 2.91 3.47 -7.40
N ARG A 139 4.19 3.35 -7.76
CA ARG A 139 5.21 4.40 -7.59
C ARG A 139 5.23 5.03 -6.19
N GLN A 140 4.70 4.34 -5.17
CA GLN A 140 4.42 4.95 -3.86
C GLN A 140 5.72 5.24 -3.09
N SER A 141 6.84 4.63 -3.48
CA SER A 141 8.17 4.97 -2.96
C SER A 141 8.52 6.45 -3.14
N LEU A 142 7.98 7.13 -4.17
CA LEU A 142 8.19 8.57 -4.39
C LEU A 142 7.64 9.43 -3.24
N GLY A 143 6.68 8.91 -2.47
CA GLY A 143 6.19 9.56 -1.24
C GLY A 143 7.08 9.33 -0.01
N LEU A 144 8.08 8.45 -0.11
CA LEU A 144 8.98 8.03 0.97
C LEU A 144 10.41 8.57 0.82
N THR A 145 10.79 9.07 -0.36
CA THR A 145 12.17 9.47 -0.68
C THR A 145 12.25 10.88 -1.27
N ASP A 146 13.46 11.37 -1.50
CA ASP A 146 13.66 12.44 -2.49
C ASP A 146 13.19 12.01 -3.89
N PRO A 147 12.93 12.96 -4.81
CA PRO A 147 12.43 12.65 -6.15
C PRO A 147 13.32 11.72 -6.98
N LEU A 148 14.62 11.60 -6.65
CA LEU A 148 15.57 10.72 -7.33
C LEU A 148 15.76 9.38 -6.60
N GLY A 149 15.06 9.14 -5.49
CA GLY A 149 15.15 7.91 -4.71
C GLY A 149 16.50 7.72 -4.02
N GLN A 150 17.25 8.80 -3.75
CA GLN A 150 18.62 8.70 -3.22
C GLN A 150 18.69 8.70 -1.69
N GLY A 151 17.68 9.25 -1.02
CA GLY A 151 17.54 9.28 0.42
C GLY A 151 16.09 9.35 0.88
N ASP A 152 15.88 9.02 2.15
CA ASP A 152 14.55 9.06 2.77
C ASP A 152 14.03 10.50 2.88
N ALA A 153 12.75 10.71 2.55
CA ALA A 153 12.09 11.99 2.72
C ALA A 153 11.90 12.29 4.21
N PRO A 154 11.99 13.58 4.63
CA PRO A 154 11.62 13.95 5.98
C PRO A 154 10.13 13.71 6.20
N GLU A 155 9.78 13.17 7.36
CA GLU A 155 8.39 13.00 7.77
C GLU A 155 7.89 14.28 8.48
N PRO A 156 6.88 14.99 7.94
CA PRO A 156 6.34 16.16 8.60
C PRO A 156 5.69 15.85 9.95
N VAL A 157 5.68 16.84 10.84
CA VAL A 157 4.85 16.79 12.05
C VAL A 157 3.39 16.58 11.66
N GLY A 158 2.71 15.67 12.35
CA GLY A 158 1.31 15.35 12.06
C GLY A 158 1.11 14.33 10.94
N VAL A 159 2.18 13.73 10.40
CA VAL A 159 2.11 12.66 9.41
C VAL A 159 2.71 11.38 9.98
N ARG A 160 2.03 10.25 9.74
CA ARG A 160 2.59 8.90 9.86
C ARG A 160 2.32 8.13 8.59
N THR A 161 3.29 7.33 8.17
CA THR A 161 3.20 6.49 6.98
C THR A 161 3.43 5.02 7.36
N TYR A 162 2.57 4.15 6.88
CA TYR A 162 2.60 2.73 7.16
C TYR A 162 2.52 1.94 5.86
N VAL A 163 3.55 1.14 5.57
CA VAL A 163 3.55 0.21 4.44
C VAL A 163 3.36 -1.20 4.96
N MET A 164 2.30 -1.87 4.52
CA MET A 164 1.97 -3.22 4.93
C MET A 164 2.79 -4.18 4.06
N ALA A 165 3.78 -4.81 4.70
CA ALA A 165 4.79 -5.61 4.04
C ALA A 165 4.17 -6.89 3.46
N SER A 166 4.61 -7.28 2.27
CA SER A 166 4.23 -8.54 1.63
C SER A 166 2.72 -8.69 1.39
N THR A 167 1.98 -7.58 1.24
CA THR A 167 0.55 -7.60 0.89
C THR A 167 0.31 -7.13 -0.55
N GLN A 168 -0.81 -7.52 -1.15
CA GLN A 168 -1.25 -6.99 -2.44
C GLN A 168 -2.36 -5.93 -2.29
N HIS A 169 -2.82 -5.32 -3.39
CA HIS A 169 -3.82 -4.22 -3.39
C HIS A 169 -5.07 -4.53 -2.55
N GLY A 170 -5.63 -5.72 -2.70
CA GLY A 170 -6.66 -6.29 -1.82
C GLY A 170 -6.41 -7.78 -1.64
N PRO A 171 -6.48 -8.32 -0.41
CA PRO A 171 -6.09 -9.71 -0.17
C PRO A 171 -6.96 -10.67 -1.00
N ALA A 172 -6.32 -11.69 -1.57
CA ALA A 172 -7.03 -12.70 -2.34
C ALA A 172 -8.09 -13.41 -1.49
N PRO A 173 -9.33 -13.59 -2.00
CA PRO A 173 -10.34 -14.34 -1.29
C PRO A 173 -10.00 -15.83 -1.24
N ALA A 174 -10.53 -16.52 -0.23
CA ALA A 174 -10.41 -17.96 -0.09
C ALA A 174 -11.63 -18.70 -0.68
N PRO A 175 -11.45 -19.94 -1.20
CA PRO A 175 -10.18 -20.62 -1.42
C PRO A 175 -9.37 -19.96 -2.55
N LEU A 176 -8.03 -20.03 -2.48
CA LEU A 176 -7.18 -19.49 -3.53
C LEU A 176 -7.43 -20.23 -4.84
N ALA A 177 -7.81 -19.49 -5.88
CA ALA A 177 -7.96 -20.05 -7.22
C ALA A 177 -6.63 -20.69 -7.69
N PRO A 178 -6.66 -21.85 -8.35
CA PRO A 178 -5.48 -22.38 -9.02
C PRO A 178 -4.93 -21.38 -10.06
N PRO A 179 -3.61 -21.37 -10.32
CA PRO A 179 -3.06 -20.57 -11.41
C PRO A 179 -3.81 -20.83 -12.72
N GLY A 180 -4.18 -19.76 -13.42
CA GLY A 180 -4.73 -19.83 -14.78
C GLY A 180 -6.25 -20.04 -14.95
N VAL A 181 -7.00 -20.44 -13.91
CA VAL A 181 -8.48 -20.49 -13.98
C VAL A 181 -9.03 -19.13 -13.56
N GLY A 182 -9.55 -18.35 -14.52
CA GLY A 182 -10.03 -16.98 -14.27
C GLY A 182 -8.92 -15.97 -13.91
N ASN A 183 -7.69 -16.43 -13.71
CA ASN A 183 -6.52 -15.61 -13.38
C ASN A 183 -5.57 -15.49 -14.59
N ALA A 184 -5.17 -14.26 -14.92
CA ALA A 184 -4.18 -13.97 -15.96
C ALA A 184 -2.72 -14.04 -15.45
N CYS A 185 -2.52 -14.20 -14.15
CA CYS A 185 -1.20 -14.22 -13.52
C CYS A 185 -0.55 -15.61 -13.52
N GLN A 186 0.77 -15.64 -13.32
CA GLN A 186 1.58 -16.85 -13.22
C GLN A 186 1.37 -17.60 -11.90
N GLN A 187 1.33 -16.87 -10.79
CA GLN A 187 1.21 -17.45 -9.46
C GLN A 187 -0.20 -17.28 -8.90
N GLN A 188 -0.53 -18.07 -7.86
CA GLN A 188 -1.74 -17.81 -7.07
C GLN A 188 -1.66 -16.43 -6.42
N SER A 189 -2.82 -15.78 -6.30
CA SER A 189 -2.93 -14.44 -5.74
C SER A 189 -2.55 -14.43 -4.24
N ASN A 190 -2.00 -13.31 -3.77
CA ASN A 190 -1.50 -13.17 -2.40
C ASN A 190 -2.65 -12.98 -1.39
N PRO A 191 -2.85 -13.90 -0.43
CA PRO A 191 -3.92 -13.81 0.57
C PRO A 191 -3.55 -13.00 1.82
N ASN A 192 -2.32 -12.48 1.95
CA ASN A 192 -1.85 -11.83 3.17
C ASN A 192 -2.76 -10.64 3.53
N PRO A 193 -3.46 -10.66 4.68
CA PRO A 193 -4.47 -9.69 5.02
C PRO A 193 -3.84 -8.47 5.66
N TYR A 194 -4.49 -7.32 5.48
CA TYR A 194 -4.15 -6.09 6.16
C TYR A 194 -5.30 -5.48 6.97
N LEU A 195 -6.50 -6.08 6.93
CA LEU A 195 -7.70 -5.50 7.56
C LEU A 195 -7.53 -5.28 9.07
N TRP A 196 -6.88 -6.19 9.78
CA TRP A 196 -6.64 -6.06 11.22
C TRP A 196 -5.67 -4.92 11.55
N THR A 197 -4.64 -4.74 10.70
CA THR A 197 -3.73 -3.59 10.79
C THR A 197 -4.49 -2.29 10.52
N MET A 198 -5.32 -2.24 9.48
CA MET A 198 -6.15 -1.07 9.17
C MET A 198 -7.07 -0.68 10.33
N ARG A 199 -7.68 -1.66 11.02
CA ARG A 199 -8.49 -1.42 12.21
C ARG A 199 -7.69 -0.83 13.37
N ALA A 200 -6.49 -1.34 13.62
CA ALA A 200 -5.60 -0.80 14.65
C ALA A 200 -5.16 0.63 14.32
N LEU A 201 -4.78 0.89 13.06
CA LEU A 201 -4.37 2.21 12.60
C LEU A 201 -5.53 3.23 12.63
N LEU A 202 -6.76 2.84 12.31
CA LEU A 202 -7.92 3.72 12.44
C LEU A 202 -8.21 4.07 13.91
N ALA A 203 -8.05 3.11 14.82
CA ALA A 203 -8.17 3.36 16.26
C ALA A 203 -7.10 4.34 16.75
N ASP A 204 -5.85 4.17 16.29
CA ASP A 204 -4.73 5.05 16.62
C ASP A 204 -4.90 6.46 16.05
N LEU A 205 -5.34 6.61 14.79
CA LEU A 205 -5.64 7.91 14.20
C LEU A 205 -6.77 8.61 14.96
N THR A 206 -7.80 7.85 15.36
CA THR A 206 -8.93 8.38 16.14
C THR A 206 -8.45 8.88 17.51
N ALA A 207 -7.65 8.09 18.22
CA ALA A 207 -7.07 8.47 19.52
C ALA A 207 -6.13 9.68 19.38
N TRP A 208 -5.37 9.75 18.28
CA TRP A 208 -4.55 10.91 18.00
C TRP A 208 -5.45 12.13 17.83
N VAL A 209 -6.33 12.13 16.84
CA VAL A 209 -7.21 13.26 16.51
C VAL A 209 -8.06 13.74 17.69
N ARG A 210 -8.65 12.81 18.45
CA ARG A 210 -9.56 13.11 19.56
C ARG A 210 -8.81 13.51 20.83
N ASP A 211 -7.82 12.73 21.22
CA ASP A 211 -7.25 12.78 22.58
C ASP A 211 -5.78 13.25 22.60
N GLY A 212 -5.17 13.48 21.43
CA GLY A 212 -3.75 13.85 21.35
C GLY A 212 -2.79 12.69 21.65
N VAL A 213 -3.28 11.44 21.70
CA VAL A 213 -2.44 10.27 21.97
C VAL A 213 -1.54 10.01 20.78
N GLU A 214 -0.23 10.14 20.98
CA GLU A 214 0.75 9.96 19.91
C GLU A 214 0.69 8.53 19.35
N PRO A 215 0.62 8.37 18.01
CA PRO A 215 0.57 7.06 17.37
C PRO A 215 1.95 6.38 17.33
N PRO A 216 2.00 5.09 17.00
CA PRO A 216 3.26 4.42 16.70
C PRO A 216 4.06 5.18 15.63
N PRO A 217 5.39 5.20 15.70
CA PRO A 217 6.21 5.73 14.62
C PRO A 217 5.89 5.04 13.30
N SER A 218 6.13 5.76 12.20
CA SER A 218 5.96 5.24 10.85
C SER A 218 6.75 3.97 10.63
N ALA A 219 6.11 2.99 10.00
CA ALA A 219 6.69 1.70 9.65
C ALA A 219 6.69 1.58 8.13
N VAL A 220 7.84 1.86 7.53
CA VAL A 220 8.07 1.87 6.08
C VAL A 220 9.41 1.20 5.76
N PRO A 221 9.61 0.63 4.57
CA PRO A 221 10.95 0.36 4.07
C PRO A 221 11.70 1.69 3.86
N ARG A 222 13.02 1.70 4.09
CA ARG A 222 13.88 2.90 4.07
C ARG A 222 15.15 2.68 3.26
N VAL A 223 15.61 3.74 2.62
CA VAL A 223 16.91 3.76 1.92
C VAL A 223 18.04 3.62 2.93
N ALA A 224 17.97 4.35 4.06
CA ALA A 224 19.01 4.32 5.10
C ALA A 224 19.24 2.92 5.70
N ASP A 225 18.20 2.09 5.75
CA ASP A 225 18.26 0.72 6.28
C ASP A 225 18.54 -0.33 5.20
N ALA A 226 18.73 0.08 3.94
CA ALA A 226 18.81 -0.79 2.76
C ALA A 226 17.60 -1.73 2.60
N THR A 227 16.45 -1.33 3.12
CA THR A 227 15.17 -2.07 2.99
C THR A 227 14.29 -1.51 1.88
N LEU A 228 14.63 -0.34 1.32
CA LEU A 228 14.07 0.22 0.10
C LEU A 228 15.21 0.42 -0.91
N VAL A 229 15.14 -0.26 -2.06
CA VAL A 229 16.23 -0.33 -3.04
C VAL A 229 15.72 -0.15 -4.47
N ALA A 230 16.60 0.10 -5.43
CA ALA A 230 16.21 0.08 -6.83
C ALA A 230 15.64 -1.31 -7.20
N PRO A 231 14.62 -1.42 -8.08
CA PRO A 231 13.97 -2.70 -8.39
C PRO A 231 14.94 -3.79 -8.84
N ASP A 232 15.97 -3.44 -9.61
CA ASP A 232 17.02 -4.35 -10.09
C ASP A 232 18.03 -4.78 -9.01
N GLN A 233 18.00 -4.16 -7.83
CA GLN A 233 18.82 -4.48 -6.67
C GLN A 233 18.08 -5.33 -5.61
N VAL A 234 16.81 -5.67 -5.84
CA VAL A 234 16.06 -6.58 -4.98
C VAL A 234 16.67 -7.98 -5.07
N ARG A 235 17.13 -8.52 -3.93
CA ARG A 235 17.80 -9.82 -3.83
C ARG A 235 16.77 -10.92 -3.58
N PHE A 236 15.87 -11.10 -4.53
CA PHE A 236 14.83 -12.12 -4.44
C PHE A 236 15.43 -13.54 -4.56
N PRO A 237 15.11 -14.47 -3.64
CA PRO A 237 15.61 -15.85 -3.75
C PRO A 237 14.97 -16.53 -4.97
N PRO A 238 15.73 -17.27 -5.79
CA PRO A 238 15.14 -18.04 -6.87
C PRO A 238 14.25 -19.15 -6.26
N ILE A 239 12.98 -19.18 -6.62
CA ILE A 239 12.03 -20.20 -6.18
C ILE A 239 11.78 -21.14 -7.37
N PRO A 240 12.23 -22.41 -7.30
CA PRO A 240 12.05 -23.35 -8.40
C PRO A 240 10.58 -23.67 -8.70
N ALA A 241 10.33 -24.16 -9.92
CA ALA A 241 9.04 -24.70 -10.28
C ALA A 241 8.68 -25.85 -9.33
N ASN A 242 7.44 -25.88 -8.86
CA ASN A 242 6.98 -26.84 -7.86
C ASN A 242 5.52 -27.23 -8.09
N ALA A 243 5.07 -28.25 -7.37
CA ALA A 243 3.67 -28.68 -7.34
C ALA A 243 3.15 -28.83 -5.90
N TYR A 244 3.64 -27.99 -4.98
CA TYR A 244 3.27 -28.06 -3.57
C TYR A 244 1.75 -27.92 -3.39
N GLY A 245 1.17 -28.77 -2.55
CA GLY A 245 -0.28 -28.83 -2.34
C GLY A 245 -1.07 -29.31 -3.56
N GLY A 246 -0.43 -30.00 -4.52
CA GLY A 246 -1.07 -30.48 -5.75
C GLY A 246 -1.32 -29.38 -6.79
N VAL A 247 -0.76 -28.19 -6.60
CA VAL A 247 -0.93 -27.05 -7.50
C VAL A 247 0.39 -26.76 -8.22
N PRO A 248 0.48 -27.02 -9.54
CA PRO A 248 1.66 -26.68 -10.33
C PRO A 248 1.90 -25.18 -10.38
N ARG A 249 3.15 -24.76 -10.15
CA ARG A 249 3.60 -23.37 -10.20
C ARG A 249 4.89 -23.27 -11.01
N PRO A 250 5.02 -22.30 -11.93
CA PRO A 250 6.28 -22.04 -12.61
C PRO A 250 7.32 -21.51 -11.61
N ALA A 251 8.59 -21.56 -11.99
CA ALA A 251 9.66 -20.95 -11.21
C ALA A 251 9.40 -19.44 -11.05
N THR A 252 9.77 -18.89 -9.90
CA THR A 252 9.64 -17.46 -9.59
C THR A 252 11.01 -16.87 -9.33
N VAL A 253 11.31 -15.77 -10.01
CA VAL A 253 12.52 -14.95 -9.83
C VAL A 253 12.10 -13.50 -9.65
N ALA A 254 13.03 -12.61 -9.26
CA ALA A 254 12.75 -11.18 -9.19
C ALA A 254 12.09 -10.68 -10.48
N THR A 255 10.97 -9.96 -10.34
CA THR A 255 10.34 -9.28 -11.49
C THR A 255 11.32 -8.28 -12.11
N ARG A 256 11.27 -8.15 -13.43
CA ARG A 256 11.99 -7.11 -14.18
C ARG A 256 11.08 -5.96 -14.60
N SER A 257 9.79 -6.06 -14.31
CA SER A 257 8.80 -5.02 -14.56
C SER A 257 8.58 -4.19 -13.31
N PHE A 258 8.57 -2.87 -13.51
CA PHE A 258 8.32 -1.87 -12.48
C PHE A 258 7.79 -0.61 -13.15
N ASP A 259 6.83 0.06 -12.52
CA ASP A 259 6.19 1.24 -13.10
C ASP A 259 7.12 2.47 -13.02
N THR A 260 7.92 2.71 -14.06
CA THR A 260 8.82 3.87 -14.16
C THR A 260 8.05 5.19 -14.23
N LEU A 261 8.68 6.32 -13.91
CA LEU A 261 8.10 7.64 -14.13
C LEU A 261 9.14 8.57 -14.76
N HIS A 262 8.82 9.07 -15.95
CA HIS A 262 9.54 10.14 -16.62
C HIS A 262 8.83 11.48 -16.40
N VAL A 263 9.54 12.59 -16.61
CA VAL A 263 8.88 13.89 -16.71
C VAL A 263 8.00 13.91 -17.96
N LEU A 264 6.71 14.21 -17.79
CA LEU A 264 5.74 14.25 -18.88
C LEU A 264 5.37 15.69 -19.23
N ASP A 265 5.38 16.02 -20.53
CA ASP A 265 4.90 17.29 -21.07
C ASP A 265 3.55 17.10 -21.77
N PHE A 266 2.49 17.52 -21.07
CA PHE A 266 1.10 17.56 -21.57
C PHE A 266 0.76 18.88 -22.30
N GLY A 267 1.77 19.72 -22.53
CA GLY A 267 1.68 21.00 -23.22
C GLY A 267 1.33 22.19 -22.32
N PRO A 268 1.38 23.41 -22.87
CA PRO A 268 1.41 24.66 -22.11
C PRO A 268 0.12 25.00 -21.35
N LEU A 269 -0.99 24.34 -21.66
CA LEU A 269 -2.27 24.56 -20.99
C LEU A 269 -2.49 23.64 -19.77
N PHE A 270 -1.59 22.67 -19.55
CA PHE A 270 -1.62 21.80 -18.39
C PHE A 270 -0.84 22.43 -17.22
N ARG A 271 -1.38 22.30 -16.01
CA ARG A 271 -0.78 22.81 -14.77
C ARG A 271 -0.39 21.63 -13.88
N PRO A 272 0.86 21.16 -13.91
CA PRO A 272 1.26 19.91 -13.26
C PRO A 272 1.08 19.95 -11.74
N GLY A 273 1.46 21.05 -11.08
CA GLY A 273 1.33 21.15 -9.61
C GLY A 273 -0.11 21.15 -9.08
N ALA A 274 -1.08 21.43 -9.95
CA ALA A 274 -2.49 21.35 -9.62
C ALA A 274 -3.19 20.14 -10.27
N GLU A 275 -2.51 19.38 -11.14
CA GLU A 275 -3.12 18.39 -12.05
C GLU A 275 -4.44 18.90 -12.63
N SER A 276 -4.34 20.06 -13.28
CA SER A 276 -5.50 20.80 -13.78
C SER A 276 -5.23 21.42 -15.15
N GLY A 277 -6.26 21.99 -15.76
CA GLY A 277 -6.13 22.70 -17.03
C GLY A 277 -6.46 21.79 -18.21
N VAL A 278 -5.75 21.96 -19.33
CA VAL A 278 -6.05 21.23 -20.57
C VAL A 278 -4.81 20.45 -21.02
N ILE A 279 -4.97 19.14 -21.24
CA ILE A 279 -3.98 18.34 -21.96
C ILE A 279 -4.04 18.77 -23.42
N SER A 280 -3.01 19.51 -23.86
CA SER A 280 -2.91 20.06 -25.22
C SER A 280 -1.98 19.26 -26.12
N ILE A 281 -1.27 18.28 -25.55
CA ILE A 281 -0.40 17.32 -26.24
C ILE A 281 -0.79 15.92 -25.75
N GLU A 282 -1.28 15.07 -26.66
CA GLU A 282 -1.70 13.69 -26.38
C GLU A 282 -1.27 12.78 -27.57
N PRO A 283 -0.45 11.75 -27.36
CA PRO A 283 0.20 11.38 -26.10
C PRO A 283 1.21 12.46 -25.62
N PRO A 284 1.48 12.59 -24.31
CA PRO A 284 2.42 13.57 -23.80
C PRO A 284 3.83 13.30 -24.34
N ARG A 285 4.66 14.34 -24.41
CA ARG A 285 6.10 14.11 -24.68
C ARG A 285 6.75 13.55 -23.43
N VAL A 286 7.53 12.50 -23.60
CA VAL A 286 8.23 11.82 -22.51
C VAL A 286 9.67 12.34 -22.45
N GLY A 287 10.04 12.92 -21.31
CA GLY A 287 11.40 13.40 -21.05
C GLY A 287 12.40 12.26 -20.87
N THR A 288 13.68 12.54 -21.09
CA THR A 288 14.76 11.56 -20.92
C THR A 288 15.12 11.31 -19.45
N ALA A 289 14.83 12.27 -18.57
CA ALA A 289 15.02 12.12 -17.13
C ALA A 289 13.86 11.34 -16.49
N SER A 290 14.18 10.53 -15.48
CA SER A 290 13.22 9.73 -14.71
C SER A 290 13.39 9.93 -13.21
N TYR A 291 12.29 9.78 -12.48
CA TYR A 291 12.27 9.79 -11.03
C TYR A 291 12.71 8.43 -10.46
N GLY A 292 13.23 8.44 -9.24
CA GLY A 292 13.71 7.22 -8.55
C GLY A 292 12.57 6.44 -7.92
N VAL A 293 11.97 5.52 -8.68
CA VAL A 293 11.00 4.55 -8.16
C VAL A 293 11.75 3.36 -7.57
N LEU A 294 11.44 3.00 -6.32
CA LEU A 294 12.13 1.99 -5.53
C LEU A 294 11.16 0.90 -5.06
N ALA A 295 11.70 -0.26 -4.69
CA ALA A 295 10.95 -1.41 -4.22
C ALA A 295 11.49 -1.92 -2.87
N PRO A 296 10.65 -2.56 -2.04
CA PRO A 296 11.11 -3.21 -0.81
C PRO A 296 12.14 -4.31 -1.12
N GLN A 297 13.22 -4.33 -0.34
CA GLN A 297 14.11 -5.48 -0.27
C GLN A 297 13.41 -6.65 0.42
N VAL A 298 13.86 -7.88 0.20
CA VAL A 298 13.26 -9.08 0.79
C VAL A 298 14.22 -9.86 1.68
N ASP A 299 13.66 -10.67 2.58
CA ASP A 299 14.40 -11.67 3.35
C ASP A 299 14.72 -12.93 2.51
N ALA A 300 15.33 -13.92 3.15
CA ALA A 300 15.71 -15.19 2.52
C ALA A 300 14.49 -16.01 2.01
N ASP A 301 13.28 -15.67 2.46
CA ASP A 301 12.04 -16.28 2.00
C ASP A 301 11.36 -15.50 0.89
N GLY A 302 11.92 -14.36 0.47
CA GLY A 302 11.31 -13.48 -0.52
C GLY A 302 10.16 -12.63 0.04
N ASN A 303 10.04 -12.51 1.37
CA ASN A 303 9.08 -11.63 2.01
C ASN A 303 9.71 -10.27 2.32
N ASP A 304 8.94 -9.19 2.17
CA ASP A 304 9.44 -7.81 2.25
C ASP A 304 10.04 -7.49 3.62
N LEU A 305 11.19 -6.80 3.61
CA LEU A 305 11.81 -6.16 4.75
C LEU A 305 11.25 -4.75 4.95
N GLY A 306 11.34 -4.25 6.18
CA GLY A 306 10.72 -2.98 6.55
C GLY A 306 9.19 -3.05 6.59
N GLY A 307 8.56 -1.92 6.89
CA GLY A 307 7.10 -1.85 6.98
C GLY A 307 6.48 -2.64 8.15
N ILE A 308 5.16 -2.76 8.14
CA ILE A 308 4.38 -3.58 9.08
C ILE A 308 4.29 -5.00 8.52
N ARG A 309 5.04 -5.93 9.12
CA ARG A 309 4.98 -7.36 8.79
C ARG A 309 3.83 -8.02 9.56
N SER A 310 2.80 -8.45 8.86
CA SER A 310 1.63 -9.14 9.46
C SER A 310 2.04 -10.40 10.22
N VAL A 311 1.15 -10.94 11.06
CA VAL A 311 1.40 -12.21 11.76
C VAL A 311 1.74 -13.35 10.78
N PHE A 312 1.17 -13.33 9.57
CA PHE A 312 1.44 -14.31 8.51
C PHE A 312 2.81 -14.15 7.86
N VAL A 313 3.43 -12.97 7.96
CA VAL A 313 4.80 -12.72 7.49
C VAL A 313 5.82 -12.95 8.61
N GLN A 314 5.38 -12.86 9.87
CA GLN A 314 6.19 -13.18 11.05
C GLN A 314 6.22 -14.67 11.39
N ALA A 315 5.17 -15.41 11.02
CA ALA A 315 5.12 -16.88 11.03
C ALA A 315 4.78 -17.40 9.61
N PRO A 316 5.70 -17.22 8.64
CA PRO A 316 5.42 -17.49 7.24
C PRO A 316 5.27 -18.96 6.94
N ILE A 317 4.40 -19.25 5.97
CA ILE A 317 4.20 -20.58 5.38
C ILE A 317 4.50 -20.58 3.87
N GLY A 318 5.01 -19.47 3.37
CA GLY A 318 5.29 -19.23 1.97
C GLY A 318 5.91 -17.85 1.76
N THR A 319 6.18 -17.58 0.49
CA THR A 319 6.55 -16.25 -0.02
C THR A 319 5.28 -15.51 -0.41
N TYR A 320 5.17 -14.27 0.07
CA TYR A 320 4.09 -13.34 -0.22
C TYR A 320 4.67 -12.08 -0.84
N THR A 321 4.34 -11.79 -2.09
CA THR A 321 4.88 -10.63 -2.82
C THR A 321 3.79 -9.59 -3.08
N GLY A 322 4.20 -8.32 -3.20
CA GLY A 322 3.34 -7.24 -3.69
C GLY A 322 3.14 -7.25 -5.21
N TRP A 323 3.78 -8.17 -5.95
CA TRP A 323 3.73 -8.24 -7.41
C TRP A 323 3.48 -9.66 -7.91
N ASN A 324 2.92 -9.79 -9.09
CA ASN A 324 2.79 -11.02 -9.85
C ASN A 324 2.99 -10.67 -11.31
N VAL A 325 3.28 -11.65 -12.16
CA VAL A 325 3.50 -11.41 -13.59
C VAL A 325 2.48 -12.18 -14.41
N GLY A 326 2.16 -11.69 -15.61
CA GLY A 326 1.25 -12.36 -16.51
C GLY A 326 1.79 -13.72 -16.97
N ARG A 327 0.91 -14.71 -17.11
CA ARG A 327 1.29 -16.06 -17.56
C ARG A 327 1.60 -16.12 -19.05
N ALA A 328 2.26 -17.21 -19.46
CA ALA A 328 2.50 -17.50 -20.86
C ALA A 328 1.21 -17.50 -21.68
N GLY A 329 1.27 -16.93 -22.89
CA GLY A 329 0.10 -16.73 -23.75
C GLY A 329 -0.91 -15.67 -23.24
N ARG A 330 -0.59 -15.00 -22.13
CA ARG A 330 -1.19 -13.73 -21.70
C ARG A 330 -0.09 -12.66 -21.72
N PHE A 331 -0.22 -11.58 -20.96
CA PHE A 331 0.77 -10.50 -20.83
C PHE A 331 2.05 -10.98 -20.13
N GLU A 332 2.78 -11.90 -20.78
CA GLU A 332 3.90 -12.62 -20.20
C GLU A 332 5.04 -11.68 -19.79
N GLY A 333 5.50 -11.82 -18.56
CA GLY A 333 6.60 -11.03 -18.00
C GLY A 333 6.21 -9.63 -17.53
N GLY A 334 5.08 -9.07 -17.96
CA GLY A 334 4.53 -7.82 -17.43
C GLY A 334 3.83 -8.01 -16.10
N LEU A 335 3.72 -6.94 -15.30
CA LEU A 335 2.96 -6.94 -14.04
C LEU A 335 1.52 -7.42 -14.25
N CYS A 336 1.07 -8.33 -13.39
CA CYS A 336 -0.30 -8.78 -13.34
C CYS A 336 -1.10 -7.83 -12.45
N ASN A 337 -1.68 -6.81 -13.07
CA ASN A 337 -2.33 -5.66 -12.44
C ASN A 337 -3.06 -5.98 -11.12
N LEU A 338 -2.66 -5.29 -10.05
CA LEU A 338 -3.22 -5.35 -8.70
C LEU A 338 -3.14 -6.73 -8.02
N GLN A 339 -2.33 -7.65 -8.54
CA GLN A 339 -2.20 -9.01 -8.02
C GLN A 339 -0.77 -9.24 -7.52
N GLY A 340 -0.64 -9.64 -6.27
CA GLY A 340 0.58 -10.21 -5.70
C GLY A 340 0.66 -11.72 -5.93
N SER A 341 1.77 -12.31 -5.51
CA SER A 341 1.98 -13.76 -5.60
C SER A 341 2.01 -14.40 -4.23
N PHE A 342 1.47 -15.61 -4.14
CA PHE A 342 1.69 -16.53 -3.04
C PHE A 342 2.31 -17.83 -3.54
N ILE A 343 3.47 -18.17 -2.98
CA ILE A 343 4.19 -19.41 -3.27
C ILE A 343 4.47 -20.14 -1.95
N PRO A 344 3.76 -21.24 -1.62
CA PRO A 344 3.94 -21.93 -0.35
C PRO A 344 5.35 -22.51 -0.21
N PHE A 345 5.77 -22.76 1.02
CA PHE A 345 6.97 -23.54 1.30
C PHE A 345 6.72 -25.03 1.02
N ALA A 346 7.79 -25.77 0.76
CA ALA A 346 7.72 -27.23 0.65
C ALA A 346 7.13 -27.85 1.94
N PRO A 347 6.37 -28.95 1.86
CA PRO A 347 5.84 -29.60 3.05
C PRO A 347 6.95 -30.15 3.97
N ASP A 348 8.00 -30.70 3.38
CA ASP A 348 9.14 -31.31 4.09
C ASP A 348 10.47 -31.11 3.33
N ARG A 349 11.57 -31.54 3.97
CA ARG A 349 12.92 -31.46 3.40
C ARG A 349 13.05 -32.22 2.09
N ALA A 350 12.43 -33.40 1.96
CA ALA A 350 12.58 -34.22 0.76
C ALA A 350 11.93 -33.54 -0.44
N ALA A 351 10.71 -32.99 -0.27
CA ALA A 351 10.02 -32.22 -1.29
C ALA A 351 10.78 -30.94 -1.68
N ARG A 352 11.39 -30.26 -0.68
CA ARG A 352 12.24 -29.09 -0.91
C ARG A 352 13.45 -29.42 -1.76
N GLU A 353 14.21 -30.45 -1.37
CA GLU A 353 15.45 -30.86 -2.02
C GLU A 353 15.21 -31.43 -3.43
N ALA A 354 14.08 -32.11 -3.65
CA ALA A 354 13.72 -32.65 -4.95
C ALA A 354 13.62 -31.59 -6.06
N VAL A 355 13.26 -30.34 -5.72
CA VAL A 355 13.19 -29.23 -6.68
C VAL A 355 14.29 -28.18 -6.47
N GLY A 356 15.13 -28.34 -5.43
CA GLY A 356 16.19 -27.39 -5.09
C GLY A 356 15.69 -26.07 -4.51
N ASP A 357 14.56 -26.06 -3.79
CA ASP A 357 14.02 -24.86 -3.17
C ASP A 357 14.90 -24.40 -2.00
N PRO A 358 15.47 -23.18 -2.00
CA PRO A 358 16.39 -22.76 -0.95
C PRO A 358 15.67 -22.47 0.38
N ARG A 359 14.34 -22.30 0.37
CA ARG A 359 13.56 -21.90 1.54
C ARG A 359 13.33 -23.12 2.45
N PRO A 360 13.57 -23.02 3.77
CA PRO A 360 13.23 -24.09 4.71
C PRO A 360 11.76 -24.53 4.57
N SER A 361 11.56 -25.85 4.55
CA SER A 361 10.23 -26.46 4.45
C SER A 361 9.37 -26.19 5.70
N ILE A 362 8.07 -26.45 5.61
CA ILE A 362 7.13 -26.35 6.72
C ILE A 362 7.58 -27.22 7.89
N ALA A 363 7.92 -28.50 7.66
CA ALA A 363 8.37 -29.39 8.73
C ALA A 363 9.72 -28.99 9.35
N GLU A 364 10.60 -28.33 8.59
CA GLU A 364 11.86 -27.78 9.13
C GLU A 364 11.64 -26.53 10.00
N ARG A 365 10.57 -25.75 9.75
CA ARG A 365 10.23 -24.54 10.52
C ARG A 365 9.35 -24.82 11.73
N TYR A 366 8.35 -25.66 11.54
CA TYR A 366 7.31 -25.96 12.51
C TYR A 366 7.22 -27.49 12.64
N PRO A 367 8.01 -28.08 13.56
CA PRO A 367 8.01 -29.54 13.75
C PRO A 367 6.63 -30.10 14.10
N ASP A 368 5.80 -29.29 14.76
CA ASP A 368 4.43 -29.62 15.10
C ASP A 368 3.52 -28.37 15.11
N LYS A 369 2.23 -28.61 15.37
CA LYS A 369 1.22 -27.57 15.48
C LYS A 369 1.51 -26.59 16.63
N ALA A 370 2.05 -27.06 17.74
CA ALA A 370 2.33 -26.21 18.91
C ALA A 370 3.45 -25.21 18.60
N ALA A 371 4.49 -25.62 17.85
CA ALA A 371 5.56 -24.75 17.38
C ALA A 371 5.03 -23.66 16.44
N TYR A 372 4.14 -24.00 15.51
CA TYR A 372 3.49 -23.01 14.65
C TYR A 372 2.66 -22.01 15.48
N VAL A 373 1.80 -22.51 16.38
CA VAL A 373 0.96 -21.66 17.24
C VAL A 373 1.81 -20.74 18.11
N ALA A 374 2.92 -21.22 18.65
CA ALA A 374 3.84 -20.41 19.45
C ALA A 374 4.47 -19.29 18.62
N ALA A 375 4.94 -19.58 17.40
CA ALA A 375 5.50 -18.58 16.50
C ALA A 375 4.44 -17.53 16.09
N PHE A 376 3.23 -17.99 15.78
CA PHE A 376 2.11 -17.14 15.40
C PHE A 376 1.68 -16.23 16.56
N ARG A 377 1.55 -16.77 17.78
CA ARG A 377 1.25 -16.01 19.00
C ARG A 377 2.33 -14.97 19.28
N ALA A 378 3.61 -15.33 19.19
CA ALA A 378 4.71 -14.38 19.36
C ALA A 378 4.64 -13.23 18.34
N GLY A 379 4.26 -13.52 17.09
CA GLY A 379 4.04 -12.48 16.07
C GLY A 379 2.86 -11.56 16.40
N ALA A 380 1.74 -12.13 16.86
CA ALA A 380 0.58 -11.37 17.29
C ALA A 380 0.88 -10.48 18.50
N ASP A 381 1.56 -11.02 19.51
CA ASP A 381 1.95 -10.27 20.72
C ASP A 381 2.89 -9.10 20.39
N ARG A 382 3.84 -9.30 19.47
CA ARG A 382 4.69 -8.20 18.97
C ARG A 382 3.88 -7.10 18.29
N LEU A 383 2.92 -7.44 17.44
CA LEU A 383 2.08 -6.44 16.77
C LEU A 383 1.15 -5.70 17.74
N VAL A 384 0.65 -6.38 18.78
CA VAL A 384 -0.11 -5.73 19.86
C VAL A 384 0.78 -4.75 20.62
N ALA A 385 2.00 -5.15 20.98
CA ALA A 385 2.94 -4.27 21.67
C ALA A 385 3.32 -3.05 20.81
N GLN A 386 3.39 -3.21 19.49
CA GLN A 386 3.62 -2.14 18.53
C GLN A 386 2.36 -1.33 18.19
N ARG A 387 1.18 -1.72 18.69
CA ARG A 387 -0.15 -1.18 18.35
C ARG A 387 -0.56 -1.32 16.87
N PHE A 388 0.06 -2.26 16.14
CA PHE A 388 -0.33 -2.62 14.78
C PHE A 388 -1.35 -3.77 14.71
N LEU A 389 -1.80 -4.26 15.86
CA LEU A 389 -2.88 -5.23 15.98
C LEU A 389 -3.65 -4.96 17.28
N LEU A 390 -4.98 -4.95 17.22
CA LEU A 390 -5.78 -4.82 18.44
C LEU A 390 -5.70 -6.10 19.29
N PRO A 391 -5.70 -6.01 20.63
CA PRO A 391 -5.65 -7.20 21.49
C PRO A 391 -6.74 -8.24 21.20
N ASP A 392 -7.94 -7.79 20.85
CA ASP A 392 -9.09 -8.67 20.55
C ASP A 392 -8.88 -9.41 19.23
N ASP A 393 -8.31 -8.72 18.24
CA ASP A 393 -8.00 -9.29 16.94
C ASP A 393 -6.85 -10.30 17.05
N ALA A 394 -5.84 -10.00 17.88
CA ALA A 394 -4.77 -10.93 18.21
C ALA A 394 -5.32 -12.22 18.84
N ARG A 395 -6.22 -12.11 19.83
CA ARG A 395 -6.86 -13.29 20.44
C ARG A 395 -7.64 -14.11 19.42
N ALA A 396 -8.40 -13.47 18.54
CA ALA A 396 -9.16 -14.16 17.49
C ALA A 396 -8.26 -14.90 16.50
N LEU A 397 -7.19 -14.24 16.03
CA LEU A 397 -6.21 -14.81 15.09
C LEU A 397 -5.47 -15.99 15.72
N VAL A 398 -5.00 -15.85 16.97
CA VAL A 398 -4.30 -16.93 17.69
C VAL A 398 -5.23 -18.10 17.95
N ALA A 399 -6.50 -17.86 18.32
CA ALA A 399 -7.48 -18.93 18.46
C ALA A 399 -7.71 -19.67 17.13
N SER A 400 -7.63 -19.01 15.97
CA SER A 400 -7.65 -19.68 14.67
C SER A 400 -6.42 -20.55 14.47
N ALA A 401 -5.22 -20.06 14.79
CA ALA A 401 -4.00 -20.87 14.76
C ALA A 401 -4.10 -22.11 15.66
N GLU A 402 -4.67 -21.97 16.85
CA GLU A 402 -4.88 -23.08 17.79
C GLU A 402 -5.87 -24.12 17.28
N ARG A 403 -6.90 -23.71 16.53
CA ARG A 403 -7.85 -24.65 15.91
C ARG A 403 -7.26 -25.31 14.69
N ASP A 404 -6.69 -24.54 13.77
CA ASP A 404 -6.43 -25.00 12.41
C ASP A 404 -4.93 -25.26 12.15
N GLY A 405 -4.03 -24.85 13.05
CA GLY A 405 -2.58 -25.05 12.90
C GLY A 405 -2.00 -24.30 11.71
N ILE A 406 -1.05 -24.88 10.97
CA ILE A 406 -0.56 -24.32 9.70
C ILE A 406 -1.69 -24.16 8.69
N ALA A 407 -2.79 -24.92 8.85
CA ALA A 407 -3.95 -24.66 8.04
C ALA A 407 -4.43 -23.24 8.29
N ALA A 408 -4.36 -22.62 9.48
CA ALA A 408 -4.87 -21.28 9.91
C ALA A 408 -4.35 -20.03 9.16
N VAL A 409 -3.86 -20.22 7.94
CA VAL A 409 -3.63 -19.23 6.86
C VAL A 409 -4.80 -18.20 6.80
N PRO A 410 -4.72 -17.06 6.10
CA PRO A 410 -5.76 -16.02 6.13
C PRO A 410 -7.21 -16.40 5.71
N TRP A 411 -7.46 -17.66 5.33
CA TRP A 411 -8.70 -18.20 4.72
C TRP A 411 -9.92 -18.28 5.65
N ALA A 412 -9.78 -18.22 6.98
CA ALA A 412 -10.92 -18.46 7.89
C ALA A 412 -11.42 -17.22 8.65
N ALA A 413 -10.62 -16.16 8.78
CA ALA A 413 -10.90 -15.10 9.74
C ALA A 413 -11.66 -13.87 9.19
N GLN A 414 -11.92 -13.80 7.88
CA GLN A 414 -12.62 -12.65 7.29
C GLN A 414 -14.16 -12.73 7.34
N ALA A 415 -14.73 -13.89 7.69
CA ALA A 415 -16.17 -14.03 7.88
C ALA A 415 -16.55 -13.67 9.32
N GLY A 416 -16.73 -12.38 9.59
CA GLY A 416 -17.59 -11.94 10.70
C GLY A 416 -19.05 -12.28 10.37
N PRO A 417 -19.89 -12.63 11.37
CA PRO A 417 -21.31 -12.89 11.14
C PRO A 417 -22.03 -11.57 10.83
N GLY A 418 -22.17 -11.21 9.53
CA GLY A 418 -22.87 -9.96 9.22
C GLY A 418 -22.99 -9.48 7.77
N SER A 419 -22.36 -10.10 6.76
CA SER A 419 -22.43 -9.59 5.38
C SER A 419 -23.32 -10.42 4.44
N ALA A 420 -24.53 -10.74 4.90
CA ALA A 420 -25.62 -11.18 4.04
C ALA A 420 -26.87 -10.36 4.37
N ARG A 421 -26.92 -9.13 3.85
CA ARG A 421 -28.14 -8.43 3.41
C ARG A 421 -27.80 -7.48 2.28
#